data_AF-A0A3Q3EER3-F1
#
_entry.id   AF-A0A3Q3EER3-F1
#
_cell.length_a   1.000
_cell.length_b   1.000
_cell.length_c   1.000
_cell.angle_alpha   90.00
_cell.angle_beta   90.00
_cell.angle_gamma   90.00
#
_symmetry.space_group_name_H-M   'P 1'
#
loop_
_entity.id
_entity.type
_entity.pdbx_description
1 polymer ?
#
loop_
_entity_poly.entity_id
_entity_poly.type
_entity_poly.pdbx_seq_one_letter_code
_entity_poly.pdbx_strand_id
1 'polypeptide(L)' 'MRTVTSASGQEEAVAVRRSESVDAQMIDSLISSQTLQLFGRVNIIHLL' A
#
# COMPACT_ATOMS: atom_id res chain seq x y z
N MET A 1 -8.57 -0.26 -15.35
CA MET A 1 -8.34 1.14 -14.98
C MET A 1 -9.52 1.57 -14.11
N ARG A 2 -9.27 2.19 -12.96
CA ARG A 2 -10.33 2.70 -12.06
C ARG A 2 -10.13 4.20 -11.86
N THR A 3 -11.21 4.94 -11.59
CA THR A 3 -11.13 6.36 -11.25
C THR A 3 -11.34 6.52 -9.77
N VAL A 4 -10.50 7.33 -9.11
CA VAL A 4 -10.69 7.71 -7.71
C VAL A 4 -10.89 9.22 -7.64
N THR A 5 -11.80 9.64 -6.78
CA THR A 5 -12.08 11.06 -6.54
C THR A 5 -11.47 11.45 -5.21
N SER A 6 -10.61 12.46 -5.21
CA SER A 6 -10.03 13.03 -4.01
C SER A 6 -11.08 13.78 -3.17
N ALA A 7 -10.74 14.10 -1.92
CA ALA A 7 -11.61 14.89 -1.05
C ALA A 7 -11.91 16.30 -1.60
N SER A 8 -11.04 16.84 -2.46
CA SER A 8 -11.24 18.12 -3.16
C SER A 8 -12.03 17.99 -4.47
N GLY A 9 -12.50 16.79 -4.82
CA GLY A 9 -13.30 16.55 -6.03
C GLY A 9 -12.50 16.31 -7.31
N GLN A 10 -11.16 16.29 -7.25
CA GLN A 10 -10.32 15.95 -8.40
C GLN A 10 -10.39 14.44 -8.69
N GLU A 11 -10.67 14.08 -9.93
CA GLU A 11 -10.70 12.70 -10.43
C GLU A 11 -9.35 12.29 -11.00
N GLU A 12 -8.87 11.11 -10.60
CA GLU A 12 -7.61 10.55 -11.08
C GLU A 12 -7.79 9.10 -11.56
N ALA A 13 -7.24 8.81 -12.73
CA ALA A 13 -7.21 7.47 -13.28
C ALA A 13 -6.07 6.67 -12.64
N VAL A 14 -6.42 5.63 -11.89
CA VAL A 14 -5.48 4.74 -11.21
C VAL A 14 -5.45 3.35 -11.87
N ALA A 15 -4.24 2.85 -12.09
CA ALA A 15 -4.00 1.48 -12.47
C ALA A 15 -4.03 0.60 -11.22
N VAL A 16 -4.93 -0.37 -11.18
CA VAL A 16 -5.05 -1.33 -10.08
C VAL A 16 -4.67 -2.69 -10.60
N ARG A 17 -3.74 -3.35 -9.91
CA ARG A 17 -3.34 -4.74 -10.13
C ARG A 17 -3.21 -5.47 -8.80
N ARG A 18 -3.13 -6.80 -8.84
CA ARG A 18 -2.76 -7.59 -7.67
C ARG A 18 -1.31 -7.27 -7.30
N SER A 19 -1.05 -7.10 -6.01
CA SER A 19 0.30 -6.94 -5.49
C SER A 19 1.08 -8.24 -5.64
N GLU A 20 2.35 -8.14 -6.00
CA GLU A 20 3.25 -9.26 -6.23
C GLU A 20 4.49 -9.15 -5.32
N SER A 21 5.29 -10.21 -5.22
CA SER A 21 6.48 -10.22 -4.36
C SER A 21 7.47 -9.09 -4.66
N VAL A 22 7.54 -8.63 -5.91
CA VAL A 22 8.35 -7.48 -6.34
C VAL A 22 7.93 -6.16 -5.68
N ASP A 23 6.67 -6.04 -5.26
CA ASP A 23 6.14 -4.85 -4.61
C ASP A 23 6.41 -4.81 -3.10
N ALA A 24 6.90 -5.91 -2.52
CA ALA A 24 7.02 -6.07 -1.07
C ALA A 24 7.86 -4.96 -0.43
N GLN A 25 8.98 -4.57 -1.06
CA GLN A 25 9.84 -3.51 -0.56
C GLN A 25 9.16 -2.14 -0.57
N MET A 26 8.38 -1.84 -1.62
CA MET A 26 7.63 -0.59 -1.72
C MET A 26 6.56 -0.55 -0.62
N ILE A 27 5.81 -1.64 -0.43
CA ILE A 27 4.78 -1.73 0.61
C ILE A 27 5.39 -1.61 2.00
N ASP A 28 6.54 -2.24 2.24
CA ASP A 28 7.27 -2.14 3.52
C ASP A 28 7.63 -0.69 3.86
N SER A 29 8.01 0.12 2.85
CA SER A 29 8.30 1.55 3.04
C SER A 29 7.10 2.41 3.45
N LEU A 30 5.87 1.92 3.25
CA LEU A 30 4.64 2.60 3.66
C LEU A 30 4.27 2.32 5.13
N ILE A 31 4.94 1.35 5.77
CA ILE A 31 4.66 1.00 7.17
C ILE A 31 5.23 2.09 8.08
N SER A 32 4.36 2.70 8.89
CA SER A 32 4.78 3.70 9.86
C SER A 32 5.48 3.08 11.08
N SER A 33 6.28 3.88 11.78
CA SER A 33 6.92 3.47 13.03
C SER A 33 5.91 3.08 14.13
N GLN A 34 4.70 3.65 14.09
CA GLN A 34 3.61 3.30 15.02
C GLN A 34 3.13 1.86 14.79
N THR A 35 3.04 1.42 13.54
CA THR A 35 2.67 0.04 13.19
C THR A 35 3.71 -0.95 13.73
N LEU A 36 5.00 -0.63 13.63
CA LEU A 36 6.07 -1.47 14.18
C LEU A 36 6.01 -1.59 15.71
N GLN A 37 5.57 -0.55 16.41
CA GLN A 37 5.41 -0.59 17.86
C GLN A 37 4.23 -1.50 18.30
N LEU A 38 3.15 -1.52 17.52
CA LEU A 38 1.95 -2.30 17.85
C LEU A 38 2.07 -3.76 17.44
N PHE A 39 2.61 -4.02 16.24
CA PHE A 39 2.61 -5.35 15.63
C PHE A 39 4.00 -6.00 15.55
N GLY A 40 5.05 -5.29 15.94
CA GLY A 40 6.43 -5.72 15.74
C GLY A 40 6.83 -5.68 14.27
N ARG A 41 7.79 -6.53 13.89
CA ARG A 41 8.22 -6.65 12.48
C ARG A 41 7.10 -7.31 11.67
N VAL A 42 6.61 -6.61 10.65
CA VAL A 42 5.62 -7.11 9.71
C VAL A 42 6.35 -7.71 8.50
N ASN A 43 6.06 -8.97 8.17
CA ASN A 43 6.61 -9.58 6.95
C ASN A 43 5.60 -9.46 5.81
N ILE A 44 5.83 -8.49 4.93
CA ILE A 44 4.93 -8.20 3.79
C ILE A 44 4.80 -9.39 2.84
N ILE A 45 5.85 -10.17 2.61
CA ILE A 45 5.80 -11.30 1.67
C ILE A 45 4.77 -12.34 2.13
N HIS A 46 4.57 -12.51 3.43
CA HIS A 46 3.56 -13.43 3.96
C HIS A 46 2.12 -12.86 3.93
N LEU A 47 1.94 -11.59 3.54
CA LEU A 47 0.64 -10.92 3.43
C LEU A 47 0.15 -10.78 1.98
N LEU A 48 1.00 -11.10 1.00
CA LEU A 48 0.73 -11.03 -0.44
C LEU A 48 0.25 -12.38 -1.00
#